data_AF-A0A974TA64-F1
#
_entry.id   AF-A0A974TA64-F1
#
_cell.length_a   1.000
_cell.length_b   1.000
_cell.length_c   1.000
_cell.angle_alpha   90.00
_cell.angle_beta   90.00
_cell.angle_gamma   90.00
#
_symmetry.space_group_name_H-M   'P 1'
#
loop_
_entity.id
_entity.type
_entity.pdbx_description
1 polymer ?
#
loop_
_entity_poly.entity_id
_entity_poly.type
_entity_poly.pdbx_seq_one_letter_code
_entity_poly.pdbx_strand_id
1 'polypeptide(L)'
;MSHVPPSDKPTTLIPLLQQQARDGRRLVMTTAYDAVTARLADPAVDMILVGDSVGNVYLGFDNALPVSLAMMNHHLEAVTRMQPRTLVVVDMPYLSYHLSLNDAGGRKGSLRHRSRCVQHRQ
;
A
#
# COMPACT_ATOMS: atom_id res chain seq x y z
N MET A 1 -5.30 -13.14 22.35
CA MET A 1 -4.89 -12.73 20.99
C MET A 1 -5.55 -13.67 20.01
N SER A 2 -6.45 -13.20 19.15
CA SER A 2 -7.14 -14.04 18.19
C SER A 2 -6.13 -14.67 17.23
N HIS A 3 -5.99 -15.99 17.31
CA HIS A 3 -5.17 -16.79 16.41
C HIS A 3 -5.91 -16.92 15.09
N VAL A 4 -5.68 -15.98 14.17
CA VAL A 4 -6.01 -16.18 12.76
C VAL A 4 -4.77 -16.84 12.16
N PRO A 5 -4.87 -18.05 11.61
CA PRO A 5 -3.74 -18.74 11.03
C PRO A 5 -3.18 -17.90 9.85
N PRO A 6 -1.86 -17.96 9.60
CA PRO A 6 -1.26 -17.29 8.45
C PRO A 6 -1.90 -17.79 7.14
N SER A 7 -2.08 -16.87 6.18
CA SER A 7 -2.67 -17.20 4.88
C SER A 7 -1.88 -18.30 4.16
N ASP A 8 -2.57 -19.36 3.69
CA ASP A 8 -1.96 -20.43 2.89
C ASP A 8 -1.73 -20.03 1.43
N LYS A 9 -2.20 -18.84 1.02
CA LYS A 9 -2.04 -18.32 -0.34
C LYS A 9 -0.55 -18.20 -0.71
N PRO A 10 -0.12 -18.64 -1.92
CA PRO A 10 1.25 -18.42 -2.36
C PRO A 10 1.58 -16.92 -2.46
N THR A 11 2.83 -16.56 -2.20
CA THR A 11 3.29 -15.18 -2.29
C THR A 11 3.04 -14.63 -3.69
N THR A 12 2.35 -13.50 -3.76
CA THR A 12 2.01 -12.85 -5.02
C THR A 12 3.17 -11.99 -5.51
N LEU A 13 3.63 -12.26 -6.73
CA LEU A 13 4.71 -11.53 -7.39
C LEU A 13 4.17 -10.78 -8.61
N ILE A 14 4.82 -9.68 -8.98
CA ILE A 14 4.43 -8.87 -10.15
C ILE A 14 4.37 -9.72 -11.44
N PRO A 15 5.35 -10.58 -11.76
CA PRO A 15 5.28 -11.41 -12.98
C PRO A 15 4.09 -12.36 -12.99
N LEU A 16 3.72 -12.91 -11.81
CA LEU A 16 2.55 -13.78 -11.66
C LEU A 16 1.26 -13.02 -11.97
N LEU A 17 1.10 -11.82 -11.43
CA LEU A 17 -0.07 -10.97 -11.70
C LEU A 17 -0.15 -10.56 -13.17
N GLN A 18 0.98 -10.21 -13.78
CA GLN A 18 1.06 -9.88 -15.20
C GLN A 18 0.64 -11.05 -16.08
N GLN A 19 1.10 -12.26 -15.76
CA GLN A 19 0.70 -13.47 -16.46
C GLN A 19 -0.80 -13.73 -16.31
N GLN A 20 -1.32 -13.72 -15.08
CA GLN A 20 -2.74 -13.95 -14.81
C GLN A 20 -3.65 -12.94 -15.53
N ALA A 21 -3.22 -11.67 -15.61
CA ALA A 21 -3.95 -10.65 -16.38
C ALA A 21 -3.93 -10.94 -17.89
N ARG A 22 -2.81 -11.39 -18.45
CA ARG A 22 -2.71 -11.80 -19.86
C ARG A 22 -3.57 -13.02 -20.17
N ASP A 23 -3.68 -13.93 -19.21
CA ASP A 23 -4.52 -15.13 -19.30
C ASP A 23 -6.03 -14.82 -19.11
N GLY A 24 -6.39 -13.53 -18.97
CA GLY A 24 -7.78 -13.08 -18.86
C GLY A 24 -8.39 -13.22 -17.46
N ARG A 25 -7.60 -13.58 -16.44
CA ARG A 25 -8.07 -13.60 -15.05
C ARG A 25 -8.24 -12.18 -14.54
N ARG A 26 -9.42 -11.86 -14.01
CA ARG A 26 -9.64 -10.58 -13.31
C ARG A 26 -8.87 -10.56 -11.99
N LEU A 27 -8.01 -9.55 -11.83
CA LEU A 27 -7.26 -9.32 -10.60
C LEU A 27 -8.11 -8.50 -9.62
N VAL A 28 -8.05 -8.85 -8.34
CA VAL A 28 -8.80 -8.17 -7.27
C VAL A 28 -7.86 -7.38 -6.38
N MET A 29 -8.18 -6.10 -6.17
CA MET A 29 -7.44 -5.21 -5.27
C MET A 29 -8.40 -4.58 -4.25
N THR A 30 -7.93 -4.40 -3.02
CA THR A 30 -8.65 -3.62 -2.01
C THR A 30 -7.70 -2.68 -1.27
N THR A 31 -8.24 -1.63 -0.66
CA THR A 31 -7.46 -0.76 0.21
C THR A 31 -7.39 -1.31 1.62
N ALA A 32 -6.24 -1.16 2.27
CA ALA A 32 -6.08 -1.43 3.70
C ALA A 32 -5.06 -0.47 4.29
N TYR A 33 -5.34 0.04 5.49
CA TYR A 33 -4.52 1.07 6.14
C TYR A 33 -4.03 0.65 7.54
N ASP A 34 -4.46 -0.50 8.02
CA ASP A 34 -4.08 -1.04 9.33
C ASP A 34 -3.86 -2.56 9.28
N ALA A 35 -3.36 -3.09 10.40
CA ALA A 35 -3.02 -4.50 10.54
C ALA A 35 -4.23 -5.45 10.46
N VAL A 36 -5.39 -5.03 10.97
CA VAL A 36 -6.60 -5.86 11.04
C VAL A 36 -7.21 -5.98 9.64
N THR A 37 -7.40 -4.86 8.96
CA THR A 37 -7.96 -4.84 7.60
C THR A 37 -7.03 -5.56 6.62
N ALA A 38 -5.72 -5.35 6.72
CA ALA A 38 -4.75 -6.08 5.89
C ALA A 38 -4.80 -7.59 6.13
N ARG A 39 -4.93 -8.03 7.38
CA ARG A 39 -4.98 -9.46 7.74
C ARG A 39 -6.25 -10.15 7.24
N LEU A 40 -7.37 -9.43 7.21
CA LEU A 40 -8.62 -9.94 6.65
C LEU A 40 -8.59 -9.96 5.12
N ALA A 41 -7.96 -8.97 4.50
CA ALA A 41 -7.88 -8.86 3.04
C ALA A 41 -6.90 -9.85 2.40
N ASP A 42 -5.76 -10.13 3.04
CA ASP A 42 -4.66 -10.95 2.50
C ASP A 42 -5.08 -12.27 1.81
N PRO A 43 -5.96 -13.11 2.40
CA PRO A 43 -6.40 -14.34 1.73
C PRO A 43 -7.37 -14.09 0.56
N ALA A 44 -8.06 -12.95 0.52
CA ALA A 44 -9.17 -12.69 -0.40
C ALA A 44 -8.78 -11.91 -1.66
N VAL A 45 -7.66 -11.16 -1.63
CA VAL A 45 -7.28 -10.24 -2.71
C VAL A 45 -5.90 -10.53 -3.30
N ASP A 46 -5.67 -10.08 -4.52
CA ASP A 46 -4.39 -10.19 -5.23
C ASP A 46 -3.44 -9.03 -4.94
N MET A 47 -4.00 -7.89 -4.55
CA MET A 47 -3.25 -6.70 -4.17
C MET A 47 -3.92 -5.98 -3.00
N ILE A 48 -3.11 -5.43 -2.10
CA ILE A 48 -3.51 -4.46 -1.08
C ILE A 48 -2.94 -3.10 -1.46
N LEU A 49 -3.79 -2.08 -1.54
CA LEU A 49 -3.38 -0.70 -1.77
C LEU A 49 -3.40 0.12 -0.48
N VAL A 50 -2.24 0.66 -0.10
CA VAL A 50 -2.13 1.73 0.91
C VAL A 50 -2.20 3.05 0.15
N GLY A 51 -3.41 3.58 0.00
CA GLY A 51 -3.70 4.78 -0.79
C GLY A 51 -3.66 6.09 0.02
N ASP A 52 -3.55 7.21 -0.68
CA ASP A 52 -3.69 8.57 -0.11
C ASP A 52 -5.14 8.89 0.32
N SER A 53 -6.11 8.12 -0.16
CA SER A 53 -7.50 8.08 0.33
C SER A 53 -7.63 7.83 1.83
N VAL A 54 -6.56 7.43 2.51
CA VAL A 54 -6.46 7.40 3.98
C VAL A 54 -6.83 8.75 4.61
N GLY A 55 -6.55 9.86 3.92
CA GLY A 55 -6.93 11.20 4.37
C GLY A 55 -8.43 11.35 4.55
N ASN A 56 -9.20 10.93 3.55
CA ASN A 56 -10.65 11.00 3.56
C ASN A 56 -11.28 9.94 4.47
N VAL A 57 -10.84 8.68 4.34
CA VAL A 57 -11.54 7.52 4.93
C VAL A 57 -11.17 7.32 6.41
N TYR A 58 -9.92 7.58 6.79
CA TYR A 58 -9.41 7.28 8.13
C TYR A 58 -9.13 8.53 8.98
N LEU A 59 -8.87 9.67 8.35
CA LEU A 59 -8.43 10.89 9.05
C LEU A 59 -9.46 12.03 9.00
N GLY A 60 -10.52 11.86 8.20
CA GLY A 60 -11.64 12.81 8.13
C GLY A 60 -11.31 14.12 7.42
N PHE A 61 -10.28 14.15 6.57
CA PHE A 61 -10.01 15.31 5.72
C PHE A 61 -11.01 15.38 4.55
N ASP A 62 -11.28 16.59 4.09
CA ASP A 62 -12.14 16.81 2.92
C ASP A 62 -11.51 16.29 1.62
N ASN A 63 -10.18 16.16 1.58
CA ASN A 63 -9.43 15.62 0.44
C ASN A 63 -8.09 15.00 0.88
N ALA A 64 -7.36 14.41 -0.08
CA ALA A 64 -6.08 13.74 0.16
C ALA A 64 -4.85 14.68 0.18
N LEU A 65 -5.02 15.98 -0.11
CA LEU A 65 -3.92 16.96 -0.12
C LEU A 65 -3.14 17.08 1.20
N PRO A 66 -3.78 17.07 2.40
CA PRO A 66 -3.07 17.18 3.67
C PRO A 66 -2.33 15.89 4.08
N VAL A 67 -2.43 14.80 3.29
CA VAL A 67 -1.77 13.54 3.62
C VAL A 67 -0.25 13.68 3.45
N SER A 68 0.46 13.64 4.57
CA SER A 68 1.93 13.68 4.58
C SER A 68 2.55 12.32 4.31
N LEU A 69 3.81 12.31 3.87
CA LEU A 69 4.58 11.08 3.70
C LEU A 69 4.78 10.31 5.02
N ALA A 70 4.87 11.01 6.15
CA ALA A 70 4.99 10.37 7.46
C ALA A 70 3.72 9.56 7.80
N MET A 71 2.55 10.09 7.42
CA MET A 71 1.26 9.40 7.60
C MET A 71 1.19 8.17 6.70
N MET A 72 1.60 8.29 5.43
CA MET A 72 1.69 7.13 4.52
C MET A 72 2.64 6.05 5.05
N ASN A 73 3.82 6.43 5.55
CA ASN A 73 4.75 5.49 6.16
C ASN A 73 4.15 4.80 7.39
N HIS A 74 3.41 5.52 8.24
CA HIS A 74 2.75 4.93 9.41
C HIS A 74 1.78 3.81 9.02
N HIS A 75 0.90 4.07 8.06
CA HIS A 75 -0.06 3.08 7.56
C HIS A 75 0.62 1.93 6.79
N LEU A 76 1.63 2.25 5.98
CA LEU A 76 2.42 1.24 5.28
C LEU A 76 3.13 0.31 6.27
N GLU A 77 3.73 0.84 7.33
CA GLU A 77 4.37 0.02 8.37
C GLU A 77 3.35 -0.85 9.12
N ALA A 78 2.15 -0.34 9.40
CA ALA A 78 1.09 -1.12 10.03
C ALA A 78 0.70 -2.34 9.18
N VAL A 79 0.52 -2.15 7.87
CA VAL A 79 0.18 -3.23 6.91
C VAL A 79 1.34 -4.19 6.72
N THR A 80 2.56 -3.69 6.49
CA THR A 80 3.72 -4.54 6.16
C THR A 80 4.23 -5.37 7.34
N ARG A 81 4.01 -4.93 8.59
CA ARG A 81 4.31 -5.75 9.79
C ARG A 81 3.54 -7.07 9.83
N MET A 82 2.39 -7.13 9.16
CA MET A 82 1.59 -8.35 9.06
C MET A 82 2.19 -9.40 8.11
N GLN A 83 3.18 -9.03 7.31
CA GLN A 83 3.82 -9.89 6.30
C GLN A 83 2.80 -10.56 5.36
N PRO A 84 1.92 -9.77 4.70
CA PRO A 84 0.96 -10.32 3.74
C PRO A 84 1.65 -11.15 2.66
N ARG A 85 0.96 -12.23 2.23
CA ARG A 85 1.33 -13.03 1.06
C ARG A 85 0.96 -12.28 -0.23
N THR A 86 -0.05 -11.42 -0.17
CA THR A 86 -0.52 -10.61 -1.29
C THR A 86 0.42 -9.43 -1.60
N LEU A 87 0.35 -8.88 -2.82
CA LEU A 87 1.22 -7.78 -3.22
C LEU A 87 0.75 -6.48 -2.54
N VAL A 88 1.64 -5.81 -1.80
CA VAL A 88 1.34 -4.49 -1.22
C VAL A 88 1.77 -3.41 -2.20
N VAL A 89 0.83 -2.55 -2.57
CA VAL A 89 1.05 -1.34 -3.37
C VAL A 89 0.84 -0.15 -2.46
N VAL A 90 1.64 0.90 -2.63
CA VAL A 90 1.50 2.13 -1.86
C VAL A 90 1.48 3.31 -2.82
N ASP A 91 0.43 4.12 -2.72
CA ASP A 91 0.40 5.41 -3.39
C ASP A 91 1.37 6.35 -2.70
N MET A 92 1.71 7.40 -3.40
CA MET A 92 2.56 8.44 -2.85
C MET A 92 1.84 9.76 -2.91
N PRO A 93 1.97 10.55 -1.84
CA PRO A 93 1.13 11.71 -1.65
C PRO A 93 1.41 12.77 -2.73
N TYR A 94 0.36 13.48 -3.10
CA TYR A 94 0.29 14.46 -4.20
C TYR A 94 1.46 15.48 -4.26
N LEU A 95 2.06 15.84 -3.12
CA LEU A 95 3.19 16.78 -3.07
C LEU A 95 4.60 16.14 -3.10
N SER A 96 4.69 14.81 -3.00
CA SER A 96 5.98 14.11 -2.98
C SER A 96 6.55 13.80 -4.37
N TYR A 97 5.76 13.99 -5.43
CA TYR A 97 6.16 13.74 -6.82
C TYR A 97 6.36 15.02 -7.66
N HIS A 98 5.71 16.13 -7.29
CA HIS A 98 5.76 17.38 -8.08
C HIS A 98 6.88 18.34 -7.69
N LEU A 99 7.57 18.10 -6.58
CA LEU A 99 8.78 18.85 -6.23
C LEU A 99 9.95 18.33 -7.09
N SER A 100 10.13 19.00 -8.23
CA SER A 100 11.32 18.88 -9.08
C SER A 100 12.60 18.92 -8.25
N LEU A 101 13.62 18.20 -8.72
CA LEU A 101 14.96 18.03 -8.13
C LEU A 101 15.72 19.32 -7.72
N ASN A 102 15.14 20.50 -7.94
CA ASN A 102 15.79 21.79 -7.85
C ASN A 102 15.33 22.69 -6.70
N ASP A 103 14.37 22.28 -5.85
CA ASP A 103 13.95 23.13 -4.73
C ASP A 103 14.11 22.49 -3.35
N ALA A 104 14.90 23.18 -2.54
CA ALA A 104 14.88 23.25 -1.09
C ALA A 104 15.17 21.96 -0.28
N GLY A 105 16.44 21.78 0.12
CA GLY A 105 16.89 21.87 1.54
C GLY A 105 16.13 21.20 2.69
N GLY A 106 15.16 20.30 2.48
CA GLY A 106 14.31 19.76 3.54
C GLY A 106 14.07 18.27 3.40
N ARG A 107 15.01 17.47 3.94
CA ARG A 107 14.88 16.05 4.29
C ARG A 107 14.01 15.20 3.33
N LYS A 108 14.63 14.65 2.29
CA LYS A 108 14.10 13.55 1.46
C LYS A 108 13.50 12.46 2.34
N GLY A 109 12.19 12.47 2.53
CA GLY A 109 11.49 11.32 3.06
C GLY A 109 11.38 10.30 1.92
N SER A 110 12.04 9.16 2.04
CA SER A 110 11.73 8.01 1.21
C SER A 110 10.67 7.17 1.92
N LEU A 111 9.77 6.54 1.16
CA LEU A 111 8.97 5.46 1.72
C LEU A 111 9.94 4.35 2.15
N ARG A 112 9.90 3.97 3.44
CA ARG A 112 10.71 2.87 3.95
C ARG A 112 10.05 1.57 3.52
N HIS A 113 10.47 1.04 2.37
CA HIS A 113 9.92 -0.22 1.87
C HIS A 113 10.59 -1.41 2.56
N ARG A 114 9.78 -2.38 3.01
CA ARG A 114 10.24 -3.78 3.13
C ARG A 114 10.07 -4.43 1.75
N SER A 115 10.77 -5.54 1.51
CA SER A 115 11.11 -6.12 0.20
C SER A 115 9.95 -6.52 -0.75
N ARG A 116 8.69 -6.14 -0.49
CA ARG A 116 7.49 -6.50 -1.26
C ARG A 116 6.45 -5.37 -1.38
N CYS A 117 6.91 -4.12 -1.47
CA CYS A 117 6.06 -2.97 -1.74
C CYS A 117 6.38 -2.33 -3.09
N VAL A 118 5.36 -2.00 -3.88
CA VAL A 118 5.49 -1.25 -5.14
C VAL A 118 4.95 0.16 -4.94
N GLN A 119 5.72 1.17 -5.36
CA GLN A 119 5.26 2.56 -5.36
C GLN A 119 4.43 2.82 -6.61
N HIS A 120 3.20 3.30 -6.42
CA HIS A 120 2.34 3.76 -7.48
C HIS A 120 2.37 5.30 -7.55
N ARG A 121 2.44 5.85 -8.77
CA ARG A 121 2.35 7.28 -9.05
C ARG A 121 0.95 7.55 -9.55
N GLN A 122 0.24 8.49 -8.93
CA GLN A 122 -1.02 9.02 -9.49
C GLN A 122 -0.75 9.87 -10.72
#